data_AF-A0A3M1CUE0-F1
#
_entry.id   AF-A0A3M1CUE0-F1
#
_cell.length_a   1.000
_cell.length_b   1.000
_cell.length_c   1.000
_cell.angle_alpha   90.00
_cell.angle_beta   90.00
_cell.angle_gamma   90.00
#
_symmetry.space_group_name_H-M   'P 1'
#
loop_
_entity.id
_entity.type
_entity.pdbx_description
1 polymer ?
#
loop_
_entity_poly.entity_id
_entity_poly.type
_entity_poly.pdbx_seq_one_letter_code
_entity_poly.pdbx_strand_id
1 'polypeptide(L)'
;MHDRPPAPDAQLRLLLQRHGICGATLRPARGGLEHHLFHVHLPGGSAWFGKVPRAGYRDPHWPDRDPRQALLVEDAALSHIASRCGAVGWIPRPYRFLDGDPPGALLGVVPGSPPEHTLLRRGMDLRLVASICTEMGAMLAEIHRVRRPTDPGRIPDLPGGPWPDPRLLHMDYHLGNVLGSFRLGFGWKLSGVVDWTCAHWGPREADVGELGASLFATNPAFLDDFLAGYRSRTGVGLNRSLVFDFLVAELERRLRDDSPDEPTIRNLWLARIDEWSRAG
;
A
#
# COMPACT_ATOMS: atom_id res chain seq x y z
N MET A 1 -5.15 -38.47 5.90
CA MET A 1 -4.61 -37.43 6.80
C MET A 1 -4.26 -36.24 5.93
N HIS A 2 -5.07 -35.19 5.94
CA HIS A 2 -4.63 -33.92 5.33
C HIS A 2 -3.70 -33.26 6.33
N ASP A 3 -2.40 -33.20 6.02
CA ASP A 3 -1.43 -32.50 6.86
C ASP A 3 -1.85 -31.04 6.96
N ARG A 4 -2.11 -30.59 8.20
CA ARG A 4 -2.35 -29.18 8.44
C ARG A 4 -1.09 -28.41 8.04
N PRO A 5 -1.22 -27.27 7.32
CA PRO A 5 -0.06 -26.45 7.01
C PRO A 5 0.64 -26.05 8.32
N PRO A 6 1.98 -25.93 8.30
CA PRO A 6 2.73 -25.49 9.48
C PRO A 6 2.21 -24.14 9.97
N ALA A 7 2.35 -23.90 11.28
CA ALA A 7 2.06 -22.58 11.83
C ALA A 7 2.88 -21.51 11.09
N PRO A 8 2.35 -20.30 10.83
CA PRO A 8 3.02 -19.30 10.01
C PRO A 8 4.41 -18.89 10.52
N ASP A 9 4.63 -18.91 11.84
CA ASP A 9 5.94 -18.65 12.44
C ASP A 9 6.94 -19.79 12.19
N ALA A 10 6.49 -21.05 12.29
CA ALA A 10 7.27 -22.21 11.93
C ALA A 10 7.66 -22.19 10.45
N GLN A 11 6.73 -21.79 9.57
CA GLN A 11 7.01 -21.61 8.15
C GLN A 11 8.08 -20.53 7.91
N LEU A 12 7.97 -19.36 8.55
CA LEU A 12 8.99 -18.33 8.43
C LEU A 12 10.35 -18.82 8.93
N ARG A 13 10.41 -19.56 10.05
CA ARG A 13 11.67 -20.15 10.54
C ARG A 13 12.31 -21.09 9.53
N LEU A 14 11.50 -21.96 8.88
CA LEU A 14 11.99 -22.87 7.85
C LEU A 14 12.54 -22.10 6.63
N LEU A 15 11.84 -21.06 6.18
CA LEU A 15 12.31 -20.18 5.10
C LEU A 15 13.64 -19.51 5.49
N LEU A 16 13.73 -18.93 6.69
CA LEU A 16 14.96 -18.30 7.17
C LEU A 16 16.13 -19.29 7.23
N GLN A 17 15.92 -20.49 7.76
CA GLN A 17 16.94 -21.53 7.84
C GLN A 17 17.43 -21.97 6.46
N ARG A 18 16.52 -22.19 5.50
CA ARG A 18 16.88 -22.53 4.11
C ARG A 18 17.72 -21.45 3.43
N HIS A 19 17.53 -20.19 3.84
CA HIS A 19 18.24 -19.02 3.35
C HIS A 19 19.49 -18.67 4.16
N GLY A 20 19.95 -19.56 5.05
CA GLY A 20 21.15 -19.39 5.86
C GLY A 20 21.01 -18.41 7.03
N ILE A 21 19.78 -18.01 7.38
CA ILE A 21 19.48 -17.07 8.46
C ILE A 21 19.07 -17.88 9.71
N CYS A 22 20.07 -18.29 10.47
CA CYS A 22 19.88 -19.06 11.70
C CYS A 22 19.79 -18.15 12.95
N GLY A 23 19.10 -18.63 13.99
CA GLY A 23 19.06 -17.95 15.30
C GLY A 23 18.18 -16.70 15.37
N ALA A 24 17.36 -16.42 14.34
CA ALA A 24 16.43 -15.30 14.37
C ALA A 24 15.32 -15.52 15.41
N THR A 25 14.99 -14.46 16.15
CA THR A 25 13.81 -14.44 17.02
C THR A 25 12.66 -13.80 16.27
N LEU A 26 11.49 -14.43 16.37
CA LEU A 26 10.25 -13.99 15.72
C LEU A 26 9.27 -13.53 16.80
N ARG A 27 8.67 -12.36 16.61
CA ARG A 27 7.52 -11.91 17.38
C ARG A 27 6.39 -11.55 16.41
N PRO A 28 5.17 -12.05 16.60
CA PRO A 28 4.05 -11.64 15.76
C PRO A 28 3.89 -10.12 15.73
N ALA A 29 3.68 -9.57 14.54
CA ALA A 29 3.28 -8.20 14.32
C ALA A 29 1.81 -8.16 13.87
N ARG A 30 1.19 -6.98 13.88
CA ARG A 30 -0.15 -6.81 13.30
C ARG A 30 -0.07 -7.08 11.80
N GLY A 31 -0.61 -8.21 11.36
CA GLY A 31 -0.70 -8.57 9.94
C GLY A 31 -1.96 -8.01 9.28
N GLY A 32 -1.92 -7.90 7.95
CA GLY A 32 -3.08 -7.59 7.11
C GLY A 32 -3.85 -8.84 6.68
N LEU A 33 -4.72 -8.66 5.69
CA LEU A 33 -5.54 -9.74 5.10
C LEU A 33 -4.71 -10.71 4.24
N GLU A 34 -3.65 -10.22 3.60
CA GLU A 34 -2.81 -11.03 2.69
C GLU A 34 -1.70 -11.78 3.43
N HIS A 35 -1.15 -11.21 4.51
CA HIS A 35 0.08 -11.69 5.12
C HIS A 35 0.02 -11.82 6.64
N HIS A 36 0.66 -12.87 7.17
CA HIS A 36 1.17 -12.91 8.52
C HIS A 36 2.48 -12.11 8.59
N LEU A 37 2.56 -11.18 9.53
CA LEU A 37 3.74 -10.34 9.73
C LEU A 37 4.43 -10.67 11.06
N PHE A 38 5.76 -10.58 11.04
CA PHE A 38 6.61 -10.85 12.20
C PHE A 38 7.68 -9.77 12.33
N HIS A 39 7.93 -9.29 13.55
CA HIS A 39 9.20 -8.67 13.87
C HIS A 39 10.27 -9.76 13.93
N VAL A 40 11.34 -9.57 13.15
CA VAL A 40 12.46 -10.49 13.04
C VAL A 40 13.70 -9.80 13.59
N HIS A 41 14.23 -10.32 14.70
CA HIS A 41 15.52 -9.86 15.23
C HIS A 41 16.59 -10.88 14.90
N LEU A 42 17.59 -10.45 14.13
CA LEU A 42 18.73 -11.27 13.75
C LEU A 42 19.77 -11.31 14.88
N PRO A 43 20.63 -12.36 14.97
CA PRO A 43 21.65 -12.47 16.02
C PRO A 43 22.63 -11.28 16.11
N GLY A 44 22.80 -10.51 15.03
CA GLY A 44 23.61 -9.29 15.00
C GLY A 44 22.90 -8.03 15.50
N GLY A 45 21.68 -8.13 16.02
CA GLY A 45 20.90 -6.99 16.53
C GLY A 45 20.05 -6.26 15.49
N SER A 46 20.20 -6.57 14.19
CA SER A 46 19.38 -5.96 13.13
C SER A 46 17.91 -6.36 13.25
N ALA A 47 17.02 -5.38 13.10
CA ALA A 47 15.57 -5.55 13.12
C ALA A 47 14.99 -5.50 11.70
N TRP A 48 14.11 -6.46 11.40
CA TRP A 48 13.44 -6.63 10.11
C TRP A 48 11.96 -6.95 10.33
N PHE A 49 11.17 -6.85 9.26
CA PHE A 49 9.88 -7.50 9.17
C PHE A 49 9.96 -8.75 8.32
N GLY A 50 9.31 -9.81 8.77
CA GLY A 50 9.10 -11.06 8.03
C GLY A 50 7.65 -11.16 7.58
N LYS A 51 7.46 -11.54 6.33
CA LYS A 51 6.15 -11.63 5.67
C LYS A 51 5.94 -13.06 5.18
N VAL A 52 4.82 -13.67 5.57
CA VAL A 52 4.37 -15.00 5.12
C VAL A 52 2.94 -14.89 4.61
N PRO A 53 2.63 -15.33 3.38
CA PRO A 53 1.28 -15.30 2.84
C PRO A 53 0.28 -16.09 3.67
N ARG A 54 -0.95 -15.56 3.79
CA ARG A 54 -2.09 -16.27 4.36
C ARG A 54 -2.68 -17.21 3.31
N ALA A 55 -3.01 -18.43 3.72
CA ALA A 55 -3.65 -19.38 2.84
C ALA A 55 -5.04 -18.87 2.40
N GLY A 56 -5.33 -18.93 1.10
CA GLY A 56 -6.64 -18.63 0.54
C GLY A 56 -6.97 -17.15 0.33
N TYR A 57 -6.05 -16.22 0.64
CA TYR A 57 -6.23 -14.83 0.24
C TYR A 57 -6.25 -14.70 -1.29
N ARG A 58 -7.14 -13.86 -1.82
CA ARG A 58 -7.21 -13.48 -3.23
C ARG A 58 -7.17 -11.97 -3.32
N ASP A 59 -6.25 -11.44 -4.13
CA ASP A 59 -6.19 -10.00 -4.38
C ASP A 59 -7.43 -9.59 -5.21
N PRO A 60 -8.20 -8.57 -4.78
CA PRO A 60 -9.37 -8.11 -5.52
C PRO A 60 -9.04 -7.46 -6.87
N HIS A 61 -7.86 -6.86 -7.01
CA HIS A 61 -7.36 -6.20 -8.22
C HIS A 61 -6.61 -7.16 -9.14
N TRP A 62 -6.16 -8.30 -8.61
CA TRP A 62 -5.51 -9.36 -9.39
C TRP A 62 -5.84 -10.77 -8.85
N PRO A 63 -7.07 -11.29 -9.08
CA PRO A 63 -7.57 -12.50 -8.42
C PRO A 63 -6.79 -13.79 -8.72
N ASP A 64 -6.14 -13.85 -9.88
CA ASP A 64 -5.34 -15.00 -10.32
C ASP A 64 -3.87 -14.92 -9.88
N ARG A 65 -3.49 -13.86 -9.14
CA ARG A 65 -2.13 -13.70 -8.61
C ARG A 65 -1.84 -14.72 -7.54
N ASP A 66 -0.76 -15.48 -7.70
CA ASP A 66 -0.26 -16.32 -6.62
C ASP A 66 0.61 -15.51 -5.62
N PRO A 67 0.80 -15.99 -4.38
CA PRO A 67 1.59 -15.27 -3.39
C PRO A 67 3.06 -15.05 -3.76
N ARG A 68 3.63 -15.89 -4.63
CA ARG A 68 5.00 -15.72 -5.12
C ARG A 68 5.07 -14.52 -6.05
N GLN A 69 4.13 -14.40 -6.98
CA GLN A 69 4.02 -13.24 -7.87
C GLN A 69 3.87 -11.95 -7.06
N ALA A 70 3.03 -11.94 -6.02
CA ALA A 70 2.83 -10.78 -5.13
C ALA A 70 4.14 -10.26 -4.53
N LEU A 71 4.94 -11.16 -3.93
CA LEU A 71 6.20 -10.79 -3.29
C LEU A 71 7.28 -10.39 -4.31
N LEU A 72 7.28 -10.99 -5.49
CA LEU A 72 8.22 -10.63 -6.55
C LEU A 72 7.88 -9.29 -7.22
N VAL A 73 6.60 -8.92 -7.26
CA VAL A 73 6.11 -7.60 -7.68
C VAL A 73 6.55 -6.53 -6.68
N GLU A 74 6.36 -6.79 -5.37
CA GLU A 74 6.84 -5.92 -4.30
C GLU A 74 8.36 -5.70 -4.41
N ASP A 75 9.16 -6.76 -4.56
CA ASP A 75 10.62 -6.64 -4.75
C ASP A 75 10.99 -5.76 -5.97
N ALA A 76 10.29 -5.95 -7.09
CA ALA A 76 10.51 -5.17 -8.31
C ALA A 76 10.14 -3.69 -8.11
N ALA A 77 8.99 -3.41 -7.49
CA ALA A 77 8.52 -2.05 -7.23
C ALA A 77 9.50 -1.29 -6.33
N LEU A 78 9.91 -1.91 -5.22
CA LEU A 78 10.89 -1.36 -4.28
C LEU A 78 12.24 -1.10 -4.94
N SER A 79 12.66 -1.97 -5.86
CA SER A 79 13.89 -1.79 -6.63
C SER A 79 13.81 -0.60 -7.58
N HIS A 80 12.69 -0.41 -8.28
CA HIS A 80 12.49 0.76 -9.14
C HIS A 80 12.50 2.07 -8.35
N ILE A 81 11.79 2.14 -7.23
CA ILE A 81 11.75 3.34 -6.38
C ILE A 81 13.15 3.67 -5.86
N ALA A 82 13.88 2.68 -5.35
CA ALA A 82 15.23 2.90 -4.83
C ALA A 82 16.18 3.44 -5.89
N SER A 83 16.07 2.96 -7.14
CA SER A 83 16.94 3.39 -8.24
C SER A 83 16.66 4.82 -8.72
N ARG A 84 15.43 5.34 -8.53
CA ARG A 84 14.97 6.60 -9.13
C ARG A 84 14.78 7.73 -8.13
N CYS A 85 14.38 7.42 -6.90
CA CYS A 85 14.02 8.42 -5.91
C CYS A 85 15.13 8.68 -4.88
N GLY A 86 16.24 7.92 -4.91
CA GLY A 86 17.30 8.01 -3.90
C GLY A 86 16.80 7.76 -2.47
N ALA A 87 15.58 7.22 -2.33
CA ALA A 87 14.80 7.21 -1.12
C ALA A 87 15.11 5.97 -0.28
N VAL A 88 16.27 5.97 0.38
CA VAL A 88 16.69 4.85 1.25
C VAL A 88 15.77 4.71 2.48
N GLY A 89 15.01 5.75 2.84
CA GLY A 89 14.18 5.77 4.05
C GLY A 89 12.67 5.62 3.87
N TRP A 90 12.13 5.72 2.65
CA TRP A 90 10.67 5.77 2.44
C TRP A 90 10.02 4.42 2.16
N ILE A 91 10.82 3.39 1.97
CA ILE A 91 10.33 2.08 1.55
C ILE A 91 11.01 0.98 2.37
N PRO A 92 10.37 -0.19 2.52
CA PRO A 92 10.95 -1.32 3.27
C PRO A 92 12.19 -1.88 2.59
N ARG A 93 13.36 -1.32 2.92
CA ARG A 93 14.66 -1.81 2.44
C ARG A 93 15.67 -1.99 3.55
N PRO A 94 16.59 -2.94 3.43
CA PRO A 94 16.72 -3.96 2.35
C PRO A 94 15.51 -4.90 2.22
N TYR A 95 15.28 -5.45 1.02
CA TYR A 95 14.24 -6.45 0.74
C TYR A 95 14.90 -7.76 0.31
N ARG A 96 14.38 -8.88 0.78
CA ARG A 96 14.86 -10.21 0.41
C ARG A 96 13.69 -11.16 0.25
N PHE A 97 13.44 -11.60 -0.98
CA PHE A 97 12.55 -12.71 -1.28
C PHE A 97 13.12 -14.01 -0.69
N LEU A 98 12.27 -14.76 0.01
CA LEU A 98 12.59 -16.07 0.57
C LEU A 98 11.84 -17.14 -0.22
N ASP A 99 12.55 -17.76 -1.15
CA ASP A 99 12.01 -18.85 -1.95
C ASP A 99 11.61 -20.06 -1.09
N GLY A 100 10.43 -20.62 -1.36
CA GLY A 100 9.82 -21.76 -0.69
C GLY A 100 8.36 -21.96 -1.10
N ASP A 101 7.69 -22.91 -0.45
CA ASP A 101 6.27 -23.20 -0.67
C ASP A 101 5.55 -23.38 0.69
N PRO A 102 4.74 -22.39 1.14
CA PRO A 102 4.58 -21.07 0.52
C PRO A 102 5.85 -20.20 0.64
N PRO A 103 6.05 -19.22 -0.26
CA PRO A 103 7.17 -18.28 -0.21
C PRO A 103 7.06 -17.31 0.97
N GLY A 104 8.08 -16.47 1.17
CA GLY A 104 8.01 -15.36 2.13
C GLY A 104 8.98 -14.24 1.76
N ALA A 105 9.06 -13.22 2.62
CA ALA A 105 10.01 -12.13 2.44
C ALA A 105 10.56 -11.60 3.78
N LEU A 106 11.76 -11.05 3.73
CA LEU A 106 12.31 -10.16 4.75
C LEU A 106 12.42 -8.74 4.20
N LEU A 107 12.03 -7.77 4.99
CA LEU A 107 12.06 -6.36 4.61
C LEU A 107 12.55 -5.49 5.76
N GLY A 108 13.26 -4.41 5.42
CA GLY A 108 13.73 -3.43 6.39
C GLY A 108 12.58 -2.68 7.06
N VAL A 109 12.83 -2.17 8.26
CA VAL A 109 11.83 -1.43 9.04
C VAL A 109 11.77 0.02 8.56
N VAL A 110 10.61 0.44 8.09
CA VAL A 110 10.30 1.85 7.87
C VAL A 110 9.85 2.45 9.22
N PRO A 111 10.47 3.55 9.70
CA PRO A 111 10.13 4.11 11.00
C PRO A 111 8.73 4.73 10.99
N GLY A 112 8.09 4.80 12.15
CA GLY A 112 6.79 5.45 12.32
C GLY A 112 5.64 4.46 12.50
N SER A 113 4.43 4.99 12.45
CA SER A 113 3.17 4.25 12.59
C SER A 113 2.17 4.72 11.55
N PRO A 114 1.19 3.90 11.16
CA PRO A 114 0.09 4.35 10.31
C PRO A 114 -0.73 5.46 10.96
N PRO A 115 -1.03 6.58 10.26
CA PRO A 115 -1.97 7.59 10.74
C PRO A 115 -3.31 7.02 11.18
N GLU A 116 -3.81 6.00 10.48
CA GLU A 116 -5.06 5.29 10.80
C GLU A 116 -5.08 4.80 12.26
N HIS A 117 -3.96 4.30 12.78
CA HIS A 117 -3.87 3.85 14.17
C HIS A 117 -4.10 4.99 15.16
N THR A 118 -3.62 6.19 14.85
CA THR A 118 -3.82 7.37 15.69
C THR A 118 -5.26 7.86 15.60
N LEU A 119 -5.80 7.92 14.37
CA LEU A 119 -7.18 8.31 14.09
C LEU A 119 -8.17 7.43 14.86
N LEU A 120 -8.04 6.10 14.75
CA LEU A 120 -8.96 5.15 15.38
C LEU A 120 -8.84 5.09 16.91
N ARG A 121 -7.63 5.25 17.47
CA ARG A 121 -7.41 5.06 18.91
C ARG A 121 -7.63 6.31 19.76
N ARG A 122 -7.37 7.50 19.20
CA ARG A 122 -7.29 8.75 19.97
C ARG A 122 -8.19 9.84 19.43
N GLY A 123 -8.81 9.63 18.27
CA GLY A 123 -9.32 10.73 17.46
C GLY A 123 -8.17 11.55 16.88
N MET A 124 -8.44 12.23 15.78
CA MET A 124 -7.48 13.14 15.17
C MET A 124 -8.19 14.43 14.80
N ASP A 125 -7.55 15.57 15.07
CA ASP A 125 -8.02 16.87 14.59
C ASP A 125 -8.10 16.85 13.06
N LEU A 126 -9.21 17.33 12.48
CA LEU A 126 -9.41 17.38 11.04
C LEU A 126 -8.31 18.18 10.31
N ARG A 127 -7.73 19.21 10.94
CA ARG A 127 -6.58 19.96 10.41
C ARG A 127 -5.34 19.07 10.30
N LEU A 128 -5.14 18.17 11.26
CA LEU A 128 -4.05 17.21 11.22
C LEU A 128 -4.28 16.17 10.11
N VAL A 129 -5.51 15.70 9.91
CA VAL A 129 -5.86 14.81 8.79
C VAL A 129 -5.65 15.50 7.44
N ALA A 130 -6.07 16.76 7.29
CA ALA A 130 -5.80 17.56 6.08
C ALA A 130 -4.30 17.70 5.79
N SER A 131 -3.49 17.98 6.83
CA SER A 131 -2.03 18.02 6.71
C SER A 131 -1.45 16.66 6.30
N ILE A 132 -1.97 15.55 6.83
CA ILE A 132 -1.56 14.20 6.41
C ILE A 132 -1.91 13.96 4.95
N CYS A 133 -3.11 14.35 4.50
CA CYS A 133 -3.52 14.20 3.10
C CYS A 133 -2.60 14.99 2.16
N THR A 134 -2.21 16.21 2.56
CA THR A 134 -1.22 17.01 1.82
C THR A 134 0.12 16.28 1.70
N GLU A 135 0.66 15.75 2.82
CA GLU A 135 1.91 14.98 2.81
C GLU A 135 1.79 13.69 1.98
N MET A 136 0.66 12.99 2.06
CA MET A 136 0.40 11.78 1.28
C MET A 136 0.37 12.08 -0.22
N GLY A 137 -0.28 13.17 -0.63
CA GLY A 137 -0.29 13.62 -2.02
C GLY A 137 1.13 13.93 -2.50
N ALA A 138 1.91 14.66 -1.70
CA ALA A 138 3.29 15.01 -2.04
C ALA A 138 4.21 13.76 -2.16
N MET A 139 4.07 12.79 -1.25
CA MET A 139 4.78 11.51 -1.31
C MET A 139 4.38 10.68 -2.53
N LEU A 140 3.08 10.61 -2.85
CA LEU A 140 2.62 9.87 -4.03
C LEU A 140 3.15 10.49 -5.32
N ALA A 141 3.24 11.81 -5.38
CA ALA A 141 3.81 12.51 -6.53
C ALA A 141 5.29 12.14 -6.78
N GLU A 142 6.04 11.80 -5.74
CA GLU A 142 7.41 11.29 -5.86
C GLU A 142 7.46 9.86 -6.38
N ILE A 143 6.57 8.99 -5.89
CA ILE A 143 6.43 7.61 -6.39
C ILE A 143 6.12 7.66 -7.90
N HIS A 144 5.18 8.51 -8.30
CA HIS A 144 4.77 8.71 -9.69
C HIS A 144 5.82 9.38 -10.59
N ARG A 145 7.03 9.67 -10.10
CA ARG A 145 8.18 10.01 -10.96
C ARG A 145 8.81 8.78 -11.59
N VAL A 146 8.58 7.59 -11.02
CA VAL A 146 9.03 6.33 -11.58
C VAL A 146 8.21 6.04 -12.84
N ARG A 147 8.83 6.22 -14.00
CA ARG A 147 8.24 5.89 -15.30
C ARG A 147 8.38 4.40 -15.59
N ARG A 148 7.38 3.83 -16.25
CA ARG A 148 7.47 2.46 -16.78
C ARG A 148 8.69 2.33 -17.68
N PRO A 149 9.62 1.40 -17.40
CA PRO A 149 10.72 1.09 -18.30
C PRO A 149 10.23 0.37 -19.57
N THR A 150 11.12 0.25 -20.57
CA THR A 150 10.84 -0.54 -21.77
C THR A 150 10.58 -2.01 -21.43
N ASP A 151 11.38 -2.57 -20.51
CA ASP A 151 11.16 -3.88 -19.91
C ASP A 151 10.51 -3.71 -18.52
N PRO A 152 9.17 -3.88 -18.39
CA PRO A 152 8.44 -3.69 -17.13
C PRO A 152 8.78 -4.73 -16.06
N GLY A 153 9.54 -5.77 -16.41
CA GLY A 153 9.89 -6.85 -15.50
C GLY A 153 8.66 -7.60 -15.01
N ARG A 154 8.47 -7.63 -13.69
CA ARG A 154 7.43 -8.45 -13.03
C ARG A 154 6.16 -7.68 -12.65
N ILE A 155 6.19 -6.36 -12.74
CA ILE A 155 5.07 -5.51 -12.35
C ILE A 155 4.09 -5.48 -13.54
N PRO A 156 2.83 -5.92 -13.36
CA PRO A 156 1.84 -5.93 -14.43
C PRO A 156 1.37 -4.51 -14.78
N ASP A 157 0.83 -4.35 -15.99
CA ASP A 157 0.06 -3.16 -16.35
C ASP A 157 -1.37 -3.28 -15.79
N LEU A 158 -1.95 -2.15 -15.37
CA LEU A 158 -3.36 -2.09 -14.98
C LEU A 158 -4.25 -2.42 -16.20
N PRO A 159 -5.29 -3.26 -16.06
CA PRO A 159 -6.23 -3.54 -17.15
C PRO A 159 -6.95 -2.27 -17.60
N GLY A 160 -7.31 -2.18 -18.88
CA GLY A 160 -8.00 -1.01 -19.46
C GLY A 160 -7.35 -0.40 -20.70
N GLY A 161 -6.15 -0.87 -21.07
CA GLY A 161 -5.50 -0.55 -22.35
C GLY A 161 -4.14 0.11 -22.18
N PRO A 162 -3.47 0.48 -23.30
CA PRO A 162 -2.20 1.17 -23.25
C PRO A 162 -2.39 2.57 -22.66
N TRP A 163 -1.91 2.76 -21.43
CA TRP A 163 -1.97 4.05 -20.76
C TRP A 163 -0.95 5.02 -21.36
N PRO A 164 -1.34 6.27 -21.68
CA PRO A 164 -0.37 7.29 -22.05
C PRO A 164 0.48 7.64 -20.82
N ASP A 165 1.79 7.49 -20.93
CA ASP A 165 2.75 7.89 -19.89
C ASP A 165 2.62 7.13 -18.54
N PRO A 166 2.64 5.78 -18.54
CA PRO A 166 2.38 4.97 -17.35
C PRO A 166 3.42 5.18 -16.25
N ARG A 167 2.96 5.14 -15.00
CA ARG A 167 3.75 5.31 -13.77
C ARG A 167 3.64 4.10 -12.87
N LEU A 168 4.62 3.96 -11.99
CA LEU A 168 4.54 2.98 -10.93
C LEU A 168 3.43 3.40 -9.97
N LEU A 169 2.47 2.51 -9.78
CA LEU A 169 1.34 2.65 -8.90
C LEU A 169 1.54 1.74 -7.68
N HIS A 170 1.06 2.17 -6.53
CA HIS A 170 1.02 1.39 -5.30
C HIS A 170 -0.21 0.46 -5.25
N MET A 171 -1.34 0.94 -5.78
CA MET A 171 -2.69 0.38 -5.80
C MET A 171 -3.35 0.07 -4.45
N ASP A 172 -2.58 0.00 -3.37
CA ASP A 172 -3.08 -0.10 -1.99
C ASP A 172 -2.68 1.12 -1.13
N TYR A 173 -2.76 2.32 -1.70
CA TYR A 173 -2.26 3.55 -1.06
C TYR A 173 -3.32 4.17 -0.15
N HIS A 174 -3.24 3.93 1.16
CA HIS A 174 -4.18 4.47 2.15
C HIS A 174 -3.53 4.75 3.52
N LEU A 175 -4.30 5.29 4.48
CA LEU A 175 -3.80 5.68 5.83
C LEU A 175 -3.22 4.52 6.67
N GLY A 176 -3.48 3.26 6.28
CA GLY A 176 -2.94 2.07 6.92
C GLY A 176 -1.54 1.68 6.41
N ASN A 177 -1.23 2.06 5.17
CA ASN A 177 0.01 1.67 4.48
C ASN A 177 1.04 2.80 4.37
N VAL A 178 0.66 4.05 4.67
CA VAL A 178 1.64 5.12 4.89
C VAL A 178 2.07 5.16 6.35
N LEU A 179 3.35 5.42 6.59
CA LEU A 179 3.93 5.51 7.92
C LEU A 179 4.39 6.93 8.17
N GLY A 180 4.24 7.37 9.42
CA GLY A 180 4.74 8.65 9.85
C GLY A 180 4.82 8.78 11.35
N SER A 181 5.19 9.97 11.79
CA SER A 181 5.30 10.30 13.21
C SER A 181 4.97 11.76 13.43
N PHE A 182 4.42 12.07 14.60
CA PHE A 182 4.27 13.45 15.03
C PHE A 182 5.65 14.07 15.30
N ARG A 183 5.86 15.26 14.76
CA ARG A 183 7.06 16.08 14.97
C ARG A 183 6.62 17.37 15.66
N LEU A 184 7.18 17.62 16.84
CA LEU A 184 6.87 18.81 17.62
C LEU A 184 7.10 20.07 16.76
N GLY A 185 6.07 20.91 16.63
CA GLY A 185 6.11 22.14 15.83
C GLY A 185 5.90 21.98 14.32
N PHE A 186 5.90 20.75 13.78
CA PHE A 186 5.76 20.49 12.34
C PHE A 186 4.56 19.61 11.99
N GLY A 187 3.81 19.15 12.98
CA GLY A 187 2.66 18.26 12.76
C GLY A 187 3.09 16.83 12.41
N TRP A 188 2.27 16.15 11.62
CA TRP A 188 2.57 14.79 11.18
C TRP A 188 3.54 14.80 10.00
N LYS A 189 4.64 14.06 10.11
CA LYS A 189 5.59 13.88 9.01
C LYS A 189 5.58 12.43 8.56
N LEU A 190 5.29 12.22 7.28
CA LEU A 190 5.40 10.91 6.68
C LEU A 190 6.88 10.50 6.56
N SER A 191 7.13 9.24 6.86
CA SER A 191 8.44 8.61 6.82
C SER A 191 8.55 7.58 5.71
N GLY A 192 7.43 7.02 5.23
CA GLY A 192 7.44 6.09 4.11
C GLY A 192 6.09 5.44 3.85
N VAL A 193 6.11 4.46 2.97
CA VAL A 193 4.95 3.67 2.53
C VAL A 193 5.35 2.21 2.41
N VAL A 194 4.45 1.31 2.79
CA VAL A 194 4.68 -0.14 2.88
C VAL A 194 3.59 -0.90 2.13
N ASP A 195 3.82 -2.20 1.94
CA ASP A 195 2.90 -3.15 1.30
C ASP A 195 2.68 -2.91 -0.20
N TRP A 196 3.73 -3.18 -0.97
CA TRP A 196 3.76 -2.94 -2.42
C TRP A 196 3.37 -4.16 -3.25
N THR A 197 2.69 -5.14 -2.65
CA THR A 197 2.30 -6.40 -3.33
C THR A 197 1.32 -6.13 -4.48
N CYS A 198 0.51 -5.09 -4.35
CA CYS A 198 -0.46 -4.64 -5.34
C CYS A 198 0.12 -3.71 -6.41
N ALA A 199 1.44 -3.50 -6.49
CA ALA A 199 2.00 -2.53 -7.44
C ALA A 199 1.67 -2.85 -8.91
N HIS A 200 1.38 -1.81 -9.69
CA HIS A 200 1.06 -1.90 -11.12
C HIS A 200 1.75 -0.78 -11.92
N TRP A 201 1.79 -0.90 -13.23
CA TRP A 201 2.02 0.21 -14.15
C TRP A 201 0.69 0.76 -14.66
N GLY A 202 0.48 2.08 -14.60
CA GLY A 202 -0.78 2.65 -15.08
C GLY A 202 -0.88 4.17 -14.96
N PRO A 203 -2.10 4.73 -15.08
CA PRO A 203 -2.34 6.16 -14.91
C PRO A 203 -2.24 6.53 -13.43
N ARG A 204 -1.65 7.68 -13.15
CA ARG A 204 -1.36 8.17 -11.78
C ARG A 204 -2.63 8.27 -10.93
N GLU A 205 -3.74 8.52 -11.58
CA GLU A 205 -5.05 8.71 -10.98
C GLU A 205 -5.59 7.44 -10.29
N ALA A 206 -5.14 6.26 -10.72
CA ALA A 206 -5.59 4.98 -10.17
C ALA A 206 -5.23 4.79 -8.68
N ASP A 207 -4.09 5.32 -8.23
CA ASP A 207 -3.66 5.23 -6.82
C ASP A 207 -4.55 6.03 -5.84
N VAL A 208 -5.46 6.86 -6.35
CA VAL A 208 -6.40 7.62 -5.53
C VAL A 208 -7.63 6.78 -5.14
N GLY A 209 -7.90 5.68 -5.85
CA GLY A 209 -9.09 4.85 -5.65
C GLY A 209 -9.26 4.38 -4.20
N GLU A 210 -8.23 3.77 -3.61
CA GLU A 210 -8.28 3.23 -2.24
C GLU A 210 -8.49 4.30 -1.16
N LEU A 211 -7.98 5.51 -1.37
CA LEU A 211 -8.29 6.66 -0.52
C LEU A 211 -9.75 7.09 -0.63
N GLY A 212 -10.37 6.86 -1.78
CA GLY A 212 -11.81 7.04 -1.99
C GLY A 212 -12.63 6.29 -0.96
N ALA A 213 -12.44 4.98 -0.91
CA ALA A 213 -13.18 4.10 0.01
C ALA A 213 -12.81 4.33 1.48
N SER A 214 -11.51 4.50 1.77
CA SER A 214 -11.02 4.58 3.15
C SER A 214 -11.18 5.97 3.80
N LEU A 215 -11.26 7.05 3.01
CA LEU A 215 -11.24 8.42 3.54
C LEU A 215 -12.18 9.39 2.81
N PHE A 216 -12.08 9.52 1.49
CA PHE A 216 -12.75 10.63 0.79
C PHE A 216 -14.26 10.45 0.68
N ALA A 217 -14.78 9.22 0.69
CA ALA A 217 -16.21 8.99 0.70
C ALA A 217 -16.87 9.59 1.96
N THR A 218 -16.19 9.53 3.10
CA THR A 218 -16.64 10.11 4.37
C THR A 218 -16.24 11.57 4.53
N ASN A 219 -15.10 11.97 3.95
CA ASN A 219 -14.53 13.30 4.11
C ASN A 219 -14.01 13.83 2.75
N PRO A 220 -14.91 14.23 1.83
CA PRO A 220 -14.54 14.59 0.46
C PRO A 220 -13.63 15.82 0.36
N ALA A 221 -13.68 16.72 1.35
CA ALA A 221 -12.81 17.90 1.38
C ALA A 221 -11.32 17.54 1.42
N PHE A 222 -10.95 16.39 2.00
CA PHE A 222 -9.56 15.95 2.05
C PHE A 222 -8.98 15.54 0.69
N LEU A 223 -9.83 15.29 -0.32
CA LEU A 223 -9.36 15.06 -1.68
C LEU A 223 -8.64 16.31 -2.22
N ASP A 224 -9.15 17.50 -1.95
CA ASP A 224 -8.52 18.73 -2.42
C ASP A 224 -7.19 19.00 -1.71
N ASP A 225 -7.08 18.71 -0.41
CA ASP A 225 -5.81 18.76 0.32
C ASP A 225 -4.77 17.79 -0.26
N PHE A 226 -5.20 16.57 -0.59
CA PHE A 226 -4.37 15.57 -1.24
C PHE A 226 -3.88 16.03 -2.61
N LEU A 227 -4.78 16.50 -3.46
CA LEU A 227 -4.46 16.98 -4.80
C LEU A 227 -3.56 18.24 -4.77
N ALA A 228 -3.73 19.10 -3.76
CA ALA A 228 -2.85 20.24 -3.52
C ALA A 228 -1.43 19.78 -3.15
N GLY A 229 -1.31 18.81 -2.24
CA GLY A 229 -0.05 18.17 -1.88
C GLY A 229 0.66 17.56 -3.10
N TYR A 230 -0.07 16.80 -3.90
CA TYR A 230 0.46 16.19 -5.13
C TYR A 230 1.03 17.23 -6.10
N ARG A 231 0.25 18.27 -6.38
CA ARG A 231 0.63 19.35 -7.30
C ARG A 231 1.82 20.14 -6.79
N SER A 232 1.89 20.40 -5.49
CA SER A 232 2.97 21.18 -4.87
C SER A 232 4.35 20.57 -5.14
N ARG A 233 4.41 19.24 -5.33
CA ARG A 233 5.67 18.51 -5.48
C ARG A 233 6.11 18.35 -6.92
N THR A 234 5.19 18.26 -7.87
CA THR A 234 5.50 18.01 -9.29
C THR A 234 5.26 19.20 -10.20
N GLY A 235 4.49 20.20 -9.74
CA GLY A 235 3.94 21.25 -10.60
C GLY A 235 2.82 20.77 -11.54
N VAL A 236 2.50 19.47 -11.54
CA VAL A 236 1.50 18.84 -12.41
C VAL A 236 0.34 18.34 -11.56
N GLY A 237 -0.88 18.67 -11.96
CA GLY A 237 -2.09 18.13 -11.35
C GLY A 237 -2.44 16.74 -11.88
N LEU A 238 -3.13 15.94 -11.08
CA LEU A 238 -3.85 14.78 -11.56
C LEU A 238 -5.07 15.22 -12.38
N ASN A 239 -5.46 14.44 -13.40
CA ASN A 239 -6.68 14.69 -14.14
C ASN A 239 -7.89 14.39 -13.25
N ARG A 240 -8.65 15.42 -12.87
CA ARG A 240 -9.74 15.30 -11.90
C ARG A 240 -10.87 14.38 -12.37
N SER A 241 -11.18 14.37 -13.67
CA SER A 241 -12.21 13.49 -14.24
C SER A 241 -11.79 12.02 -14.07
N LEU A 242 -10.56 11.68 -14.48
CA LEU A 242 -10.01 10.32 -14.27
C LEU A 242 -9.88 9.95 -12.78
N VAL A 243 -9.56 10.90 -11.90
CA VAL A 243 -9.59 10.64 -10.44
C VAL A 243 -10.99 10.22 -10.00
N PHE A 244 -12.05 10.91 -10.45
CA PHE A 244 -13.41 10.53 -10.11
C PHE A 244 -13.80 9.18 -10.69
N ASP A 245 -13.39 8.86 -11.93
CA ASP A 245 -13.62 7.54 -12.53
C ASP A 245 -13.05 6.42 -11.64
N PHE A 246 -11.80 6.56 -11.17
CA PHE A 246 -11.17 5.56 -10.30
C PHE A 246 -11.79 5.51 -8.89
N LEU A 247 -12.20 6.65 -8.34
CA LEU A 247 -12.91 6.71 -7.07
C LEU A 247 -14.27 5.99 -7.14
N VAL A 248 -15.03 6.21 -8.21
CA VAL A 248 -16.31 5.54 -8.47
C VAL A 248 -16.10 4.04 -8.65
N ALA A 249 -15.17 3.64 -9.53
CA ALA A 249 -14.88 2.25 -9.82
C ALA A 249 -14.50 1.46 -8.56
N GLU A 250 -13.72 2.06 -7.66
CA GLU A 250 -13.32 1.42 -6.40
C GLU A 250 -14.50 1.26 -5.42
N LEU A 251 -15.37 2.27 -5.29
CA LEU A 251 -16.57 2.15 -4.46
C LEU A 251 -17.55 1.10 -5.00
N GLU A 252 -17.78 1.08 -6.32
CA GLU A 252 -18.61 0.06 -6.97
C GLU A 252 -18.04 -1.35 -6.79
N ARG A 253 -16.71 -1.50 -6.90
CA ARG A 253 -16.02 -2.76 -6.64
C ARG A 253 -16.27 -3.25 -5.22
N ARG A 254 -16.05 -2.39 -4.21
CA ARG A 254 -16.30 -2.77 -2.81
C ARG A 254 -17.77 -3.05 -2.53
N LEU A 255 -18.72 -2.28 -3.07
CA LEU A 255 -20.14 -2.60 -2.91
C LEU A 255 -20.54 -3.99 -3.45
N ARG A 256 -19.84 -4.47 -4.48
CA ARG A 256 -20.08 -5.79 -5.07
C ARG A 256 -19.35 -6.90 -4.31
N ASP A 257 -18.09 -6.67 -3.95
CA ASP A 257 -17.17 -7.73 -3.50
C ASP A 257 -16.99 -7.76 -1.96
N ASP A 258 -17.17 -6.62 -1.27
CA ASP A 258 -16.97 -6.43 0.16
C ASP A 258 -17.87 -5.28 0.70
N SER A 259 -19.19 -5.43 0.52
CA SER A 259 -20.15 -4.38 0.89
C SER A 259 -20.08 -4.12 2.40
N PRO A 260 -20.08 -2.84 2.84
CA PRO A 260 -20.22 -2.53 4.26
C PRO A 260 -21.49 -3.13 4.84
N ASP A 261 -21.37 -3.79 6.00
CA ASP A 261 -22.52 -4.29 6.75
C ASP A 261 -23.38 -3.16 7.31
N GLU A 262 -22.77 -1.99 7.59
CA GLU A 262 -23.46 -0.83 8.12
C GLU A 262 -24.24 -0.08 7.01
N PRO A 263 -25.59 -0.01 7.09
CA PRO A 263 -26.40 0.62 6.03
C PRO A 263 -26.06 2.10 5.80
N THR A 264 -25.66 2.81 6.85
CA THR A 264 -25.25 4.22 6.77
C THR A 264 -24.04 4.40 5.86
N ILE A 265 -23.01 3.56 6.01
CA ILE A 265 -21.80 3.59 5.20
C ILE A 265 -22.13 3.21 3.76
N ARG A 266 -22.93 2.16 3.56
CA ARG A 266 -23.37 1.73 2.23
C ARG A 266 -24.12 2.85 1.49
N ASN A 267 -25.08 3.51 2.14
CA ASN A 267 -25.84 4.61 1.55
C ASN A 267 -24.96 5.82 1.24
N LEU A 268 -23.97 6.10 2.09
CA LEU A 268 -22.99 7.14 1.84
C LEU A 268 -22.17 6.83 0.58
N TRP A 269 -21.70 5.59 0.41
CA TRP A 269 -20.94 5.19 -0.78
C TRP A 269 -21.77 5.31 -2.06
N LEU A 270 -23.04 4.88 -2.03
CA LEU A 270 -23.97 5.04 -3.16
C LEU A 270 -24.17 6.52 -3.52
N ALA A 271 -24.33 7.40 -2.52
CA ALA A 271 -24.44 8.83 -2.74
C ALA A 271 -23.15 9.44 -3.34
N ARG A 272 -21.98 8.94 -2.93
CA ARG A 272 -20.68 9.38 -3.47
C ARG A 272 -20.47 8.93 -4.91
N ILE A 273 -20.90 7.72 -5.26
CA ILE A 273 -20.91 7.25 -6.66
C ILE A 273 -21.75 8.20 -7.53
N ASP A 274 -22.99 8.51 -7.13
CA ASP A 274 -23.86 9.42 -7.89
C ASP A 274 -23.30 10.86 -7.98
N GLU A 275 -22.68 11.36 -6.91
CA GLU A 275 -22.04 12.67 -6.90
C GLU A 275 -20.83 12.72 -7.84
N TRP A 276 -19.89 11.78 -7.71
CA TRP A 276 -18.63 11.80 -8.46
C TRP A 276 -18.82 11.41 -9.92
N SER A 277 -19.75 10.52 -10.25
CA SER A 277 -20.12 10.19 -11.64
C SER A 277 -20.70 11.39 -12.41
N ARG A 278 -21.27 12.39 -11.72
CA ARG A 278 -21.75 13.64 -12.35
C ARG A 278 -20.67 14.72 -12.45
N ALA A 279 -19.57 14.56 -11.72
CA ALA A 279 -18.48 15.53 -11.64
C ALA A 279 -17.29 15.17 -12.54
N GLY A 280 -17.18 13.91 -12.97
CA GLY A 280 -16.23 13.41 -13.97
C GLY A 280 -16.66 13.70 -15.39
#